data_AF-A0A914G5H4-F1
#
_entry.id   AF-A0A914G5H4-F1
#
_cell.length_a   1.000
_cell.length_b   1.000
_cell.length_c   1.000
_cell.angle_alpha   90.00
_cell.angle_beta   90.00
_cell.angle_gamma   90.00
#
_symmetry.space_group_name_H-M   'P 1'
#
loop_
_entity.id
_entity.type
_entity.pdbx_description
1 polymer ?
#
loop_
_entity_poly.entity_id
_entity_poly.type
_entity_poly.pdbx_seq_one_letter_code
_entity_poly.pdbx_strand_id
1 'polypeptide(L)'
;YKHVSKFGSYERLEFLGDAILEYLIVRYLYDHSSNLNRGEIAQYRGKFTSNETLACLTLKHGLQKYILHNSKKKIDQKCYADIFESLAGAVYVDSGMDLDVTWKDVTIGV
;
A
#
# COMPACT_ATOMS: atom_id res chain seq x y z
N TYR A 1 4.39 26.89 -6.94
CA TYR A 1 4.03 26.60 -5.53
C TYR A 1 2.68 25.91 -5.51
N LYS A 2 2.63 24.62 -5.17
CA LYS A 2 1.42 23.78 -5.19
C LYS A 2 0.45 24.27 -4.09
N HIS A 3 -0.79 24.58 -4.45
CA HIS A 3 -1.88 24.77 -3.51
C HIS A 3 -2.13 23.44 -2.78
N VAL A 4 -1.66 23.34 -1.54
CA VAL A 4 -2.03 22.26 -0.62
C VAL A 4 -3.41 22.60 -0.07
N SER A 5 -4.41 21.81 -0.46
CA SER A 5 -5.76 21.88 0.12
C SER A 5 -5.68 21.63 1.63
N LYS A 6 -6.44 22.42 2.39
CA LYS A 6 -6.45 22.45 3.87
C LYS A 6 -6.93 21.15 4.54
N PHE A 7 -7.37 20.16 3.74
CA PHE A 7 -7.48 18.76 4.11
C PHE A 7 -6.39 18.04 3.32
N GLY A 8 -5.38 17.54 4.04
CA GLY A 8 -4.21 16.89 3.44
C GLY A 8 -4.64 15.79 2.49
N SER A 9 -4.06 15.80 1.29
CA SER A 9 -4.01 14.67 0.39
C SER A 9 -3.72 13.38 1.16
N TYR A 10 -4.18 12.25 0.63
CA TYR A 10 -3.85 10.93 1.19
C TYR A 10 -2.34 10.64 1.24
N GLU A 11 -1.48 11.51 0.67
CA GLU A 11 -0.01 11.46 0.67
C GLU A 11 0.63 11.15 2.04
N ARG A 12 0.09 11.64 3.16
CA ARG A 12 0.65 11.28 4.49
C ARG A 12 0.36 9.83 4.87
N LEU A 13 -0.81 9.33 4.51
CA LEU A 13 -1.20 7.95 4.73
C LEU A 13 -0.52 7.03 3.72
N GLU A 14 -0.35 7.47 2.47
CA GLU A 14 0.46 6.79 1.45
C GLU A 14 1.87 6.55 1.99
N PHE A 15 2.56 7.61 2.42
CA PHE A 15 3.92 7.51 2.92
C PHE A 15 4.05 6.58 4.13
N LEU A 16 3.08 6.63 5.06
CA LEU A 16 3.03 5.71 6.19
C LEU A 16 2.77 4.27 5.73
N GLY A 17 1.80 4.09 4.85
CA GLY A 17 1.36 2.79 4.36
C GLY A 17 2.40 2.08 3.51
N ASP A 18 3.17 2.80 2.70
CA ASP A 18 4.32 2.26 1.96
C ASP A 18 5.32 1.59 2.92
N ALA A 19 5.74 2.31 3.97
CA ALA A 19 6.65 1.76 4.98
C ALA A 19 6.06 0.54 5.73
N ILE A 20 4.76 0.57 6.03
CA ILE A 20 4.08 -0.55 6.69
C ILE A 20 3.98 -1.76 5.76
N LEU A 21 3.61 -1.57 4.49
CA LEU A 21 3.55 -2.64 3.49
C LEU A 21 4.92 -3.26 3.25
N GLU A 22 5.97 -2.44 3.10
CA GLU A 22 7.35 -2.93 2.99
C GLU A 22 7.73 -3.81 4.18
N TYR A 23 7.46 -3.34 5.40
CA TYR A 23 7.77 -4.09 6.62
C TYR A 23 6.99 -5.41 6.67
N LEU A 24 5.68 -5.37 6.43
CA LEU A 24 4.82 -6.54 6.51
C LEU A 24 5.23 -7.63 5.51
N ILE A 25 5.55 -7.24 4.27
CA ILE A 25 6.03 -8.16 3.22
C ILE A 25 7.39 -8.74 3.60
N VAL A 26 8.32 -7.92 4.08
CA VAL A 26 9.64 -8.41 4.51
C VAL A 26 9.52 -9.36 5.70
N ARG A 27 8.69 -9.04 6.70
CA ARG A 27 8.39 -9.91 7.85
C ARG A 27 7.82 -11.25 7.38
N TYR A 28 6.83 -11.23 6.50
CA TYR A 28 6.22 -12.44 5.94
C TYR A 28 7.26 -13.31 5.23
N LEU A 29 8.08 -12.71 4.35
CA LEU A 29 9.14 -13.41 3.63
C LEU A 29 10.19 -14.00 4.58
N TYR A 30 10.57 -13.25 5.61
CA TYR A 30 11.53 -13.70 6.62
C TYR A 30 11.01 -14.90 7.42
N ASP A 31 9.76 -14.83 7.89
CA ASP A 31 9.17 -15.87 8.75
C ASP A 31 8.84 -17.17 7.98
N HIS A 32 8.45 -17.07 6.71
CA HIS A 32 7.93 -18.21 5.93
C HIS A 32 8.93 -18.77 4.91
N SER A 33 10.09 -18.13 4.73
CA SER A 33 11.07 -18.52 3.71
C SER A 33 12.46 -18.71 4.30
N SER A 34 12.64 -19.79 5.05
CA SER A 34 13.90 -20.15 5.71
C SER A 34 15.12 -20.29 4.79
N ASN A 35 14.88 -20.41 3.47
CA ASN A 35 15.90 -20.66 2.46
C ASN A 35 16.18 -19.45 1.54
N LEU A 36 15.47 -18.33 1.71
CA LEU A 36 15.73 -17.15 0.88
C LEU A 36 16.90 -16.35 1.42
N ASN A 37 17.83 -16.03 0.53
CA ASN A 37 18.91 -15.12 0.85
C ASN A 37 18.43 -13.65 0.79
N ARG A 38 19.27 -12.73 1.30
CA ARG A 38 18.96 -11.28 1.33
C ARG A 38 18.57 -10.71 -0.05
N GLY A 39 19.22 -11.16 -1.12
CA GLY A 39 18.96 -10.69 -2.48
C GLY A 39 17.58 -11.12 -2.97
N GLU A 40 17.20 -12.37 -2.71
CA GLU A 40 15.89 -12.91 -3.06
C GLU A 40 14.77 -12.21 -2.27
N ILE A 41 14.94 -12.01 -0.96
CA ILE A 41 13.98 -11.24 -0.14
C ILE A 41 13.77 -9.85 -0.73
N ALA A 42 14.85 -9.15 -1.09
CA ALA A 42 14.76 -7.82 -1.71
C ALA A 42 14.04 -7.85 -3.07
N GLN A 43 14.27 -8.88 -3.88
CA GLN A 43 13.62 -9.06 -5.17
C GLN A 43 12.11 -9.32 -5.01
N TYR A 44 11.72 -10.25 -4.13
CA TYR A 44 10.32 -10.53 -3.86
C TYR A 44 9.62 -9.33 -3.26
N ARG A 45 10.23 -8.65 -2.28
CA ARG A 45 9.71 -7.40 -1.73
C ARG A 45 9.42 -6.39 -2.85
N GLY A 46 10.41 -6.10 -3.69
CA GLY A 46 10.23 -5.13 -4.79
C GLY A 46 9.16 -5.54 -5.80
N LYS A 47 8.92 -6.84 -5.99
CA LYS A 47 7.82 -7.33 -6.81
C LYS A 47 6.47 -7.06 -6.14
N PHE A 48 6.31 -7.40 -4.87
CA PHE A 48 5.06 -7.23 -4.14
C PHE A 48 4.71 -5.75 -3.87
N THR A 49 5.71 -4.89 -3.65
CA THR A 49 5.52 -3.44 -3.47
C THR A 49 5.62 -2.64 -4.77
N SER A 50 5.60 -3.30 -5.92
CA SER A 50 5.62 -2.59 -7.20
C SER A 50 4.30 -1.84 -7.43
N ASN A 51 4.39 -0.63 -7.99
CA ASN A 51 3.21 0.14 -8.42
C ASN A 51 2.25 -0.69 -9.29
N GLU A 52 2.78 -1.62 -10.08
CA GLU A 52 1.96 -2.52 -10.89
C GLU A 52 1.14 -3.50 -10.05
N THR A 53 1.77 -4.14 -9.07
CA THR A 53 1.08 -5.07 -8.17
C THR A 53 0.06 -4.33 -7.32
N LEU A 54 0.44 -3.21 -6.72
CA LEU A 54 -0.46 -2.42 -5.86
C LEU A 54 -1.63 -1.83 -6.65
N ALA A 55 -1.41 -1.32 -7.86
CA ALA A 55 -2.49 -0.86 -8.72
C ALA A 55 -3.45 -2.00 -9.11
N CYS A 56 -2.90 -3.18 -9.41
CA CYS A 56 -3.71 -4.37 -9.71
C CYS A 56 -4.57 -4.76 -8.51
N LEU A 57 -4.02 -4.74 -7.29
CA LEU A 57 -4.78 -4.98 -6.05
C LEU A 57 -5.90 -3.96 -5.87
N THR A 58 -5.62 -2.67 -6.06
CA THR A 58 -6.64 -1.61 -6.00
C THR A 58 -7.80 -1.88 -6.95
N LEU A 59 -7.51 -2.30 -8.18
CA LEU A 59 -8.53 -2.63 -9.18
C LEU A 59 -9.28 -3.93 -8.86
N LYS A 60 -8.55 -4.96 -8.41
CA LYS A 60 -9.10 -6.28 -8.02
C LYS A 60 -10.11 -6.15 -6.88
N HIS A 61 -9.81 -5.29 -5.90
CA HIS A 61 -10.69 -5.02 -4.77
C HIS A 61 -11.80 -4.01 -5.09
N GLY A 62 -11.85 -3.49 -6.32
CA GLY A 62 -12.87 -2.54 -6.73
C GLY A 62 -12.71 -1.18 -6.07
N LEU A 63 -11.55 -0.86 -5.47
CA LEU A 63 -11.33 0.38 -4.73
C LEU A 63 -11.40 1.63 -5.64
N GLN A 64 -11.23 1.45 -6.94
CA GLN A 64 -11.32 2.53 -7.93
C GLN A 64 -12.64 3.30 -7.88
N LYS A 65 -13.73 2.67 -7.46
CA LYS A 65 -15.06 3.30 -7.37
C LYS A 65 -15.20 4.28 -6.20
N TYR A 66 -14.30 4.19 -5.21
CA TYR A 66 -14.31 5.05 -4.02
C TYR A 66 -13.30 6.20 -4.10
N ILE A 67 -12.56 6.30 -5.20
CA ILE A 67 -11.58 7.37 -5.39
C ILE A 67 -12.31 8.68 -5.63
N LEU A 68 -12.15 9.61 -4.70
CA LEU A 68 -12.57 11.00 -4.89
C LEU A 68 -11.49 11.76 -5.63
N HIS A 69 -11.62 11.83 -6.95
CA HIS A 69 -10.65 12.50 -7.82
C HIS A 69 -11.25 13.76 -8.45
N ASN A 70 -10.85 14.94 -7.97
CA ASN A 70 -11.36 16.23 -8.45
C ASN A 70 -10.43 16.91 -9.49
N SER A 71 -9.68 16.10 -10.26
CA SER A 71 -8.77 16.60 -11.28
C SER A 71 -9.17 16.11 -12.67
N LYS A 72 -8.92 16.95 -13.68
CA LYS A 72 -9.11 16.60 -15.09
C LYS A 72 -8.09 15.57 -15.59
N LYS A 73 -7.04 15.27 -14.81
CA LYS A 73 -6.03 14.26 -15.14
C LYS A 73 -6.67 12.87 -15.07
N LYS A 74 -6.40 12.00 -16.03
CA LYS A 74 -6.79 10.59 -15.93
C LYS A 74 -6.07 9.93 -14.75
N ILE A 75 -6.77 9.09 -14.01
CA ILE A 75 -6.17 8.25 -12.96
C ILE A 75 -5.20 7.28 -13.65
N ASP A 76 -3.93 7.33 -13.24
CA ASP A 76 -2.87 6.46 -13.74
C ASP A 76 -2.54 5.35 -12.74
N GLN A 77 -1.67 4.44 -13.14
CA GLN A 77 -1.25 3.29 -12.33
C GLN A 77 -0.65 3.72 -10.98
N LYS A 78 0.15 4.81 -10.96
CA LYS A 78 0.73 5.32 -9.72
C LYS A 78 -0.36 5.77 -8.76
N CYS A 79 -1.36 6.52 -9.23
CA CYS A 79 -2.48 6.92 -8.38
C CYS A 79 -3.20 5.71 -7.74
N TYR A 80 -3.42 4.62 -8.49
CA TYR A 80 -4.01 3.40 -7.91
C TYR A 80 -3.11 2.73 -6.86
N ALA A 81 -1.80 2.73 -7.04
CA ALA A 81 -0.86 2.25 -6.04
C ALA A 81 -0.89 3.11 -4.77
N ASP A 82 -0.85 4.44 -4.94
CA ASP A 82 -0.88 5.41 -3.83
C ASP A 82 -2.14 5.24 -2.98
N ILE A 83 -3.27 4.89 -3.59
CA ILE A 83 -4.52 4.63 -2.88
C ILE A 83 -4.45 3.34 -2.06
N PHE A 84 -3.81 2.30 -2.58
CA PHE A 84 -3.60 1.07 -1.82
C PHE A 84 -2.72 1.33 -0.60
N GLU A 85 -1.60 2.03 -0.81
CA GLU A 85 -0.68 2.43 0.26
C GLU A 85 -1.40 3.30 1.30
N SER A 86 -2.17 4.29 0.85
CA SER A 86 -2.96 5.15 1.73
C SER A 86 -4.00 4.37 2.53
N LEU A 87 -4.63 3.36 1.94
CA LEU A 87 -5.59 2.51 2.63
C LEU A 87 -4.88 1.66 3.70
N ALA A 88 -3.73 1.08 3.39
CA ALA A 88 -2.93 0.33 4.36
C ALA A 88 -2.51 1.23 5.54
N GLY A 89 -2.07 2.46 5.25
CA GLY A 89 -1.77 3.46 6.28
C GLY A 89 -3.00 3.84 7.12
N ALA A 90 -4.18 3.94 6.51
CA ALA A 90 -5.43 4.23 7.22
C ALA A 90 -5.84 3.08 8.15
N VAL A 91 -5.79 1.83 7.69
CA VAL A 91 -6.07 0.62 8.49
C VAL A 91 -5.09 0.53 9.66
N TYR A 92 -3.80 0.81 9.43
CA TYR A 92 -2.81 0.83 10.49
C TYR A 92 -3.13 1.88 11.57
N VAL A 93 -3.56 3.09 11.18
CA VAL A 93 -3.96 4.11 12.15
C VAL A 93 -5.26 3.73 12.88
N ASP A 94 -6.25 3.21 12.15
CA ASP A 94 -7.57 2.84 12.70
C ASP A 94 -7.48 1.66 13.69
N SER A 95 -6.59 0.71 13.42
CA SER A 95 -6.30 -0.43 14.32
C SER A 95 -5.52 -0.05 15.59
N GLY A 96 -5.19 1.22 15.79
CA GLY A 96 -4.36 1.66 16.92
C GLY A 96 -2.88 1.32 16.74
N MET A 97 -2.39 1.30 15.49
CA MET A 97 -1.03 0.95 15.11
C MET A 97 -0.67 -0.52 15.34
N ASP A 98 -1.64 -1.42 15.14
CA ASP A 98 -1.45 -2.87 15.26
C ASP A 98 -1.11 -3.49 13.90
N LEU A 99 0.12 -4.03 13.81
CA LEU A 99 0.64 -4.65 12.59
C LEU A 99 -0.04 -5.98 12.26
N ASP A 100 -0.50 -6.74 13.26
CA ASP A 100 -1.12 -8.04 13.04
C ASP A 100 -2.58 -7.88 12.56
N VAL A 101 -3.28 -6.87 13.07
CA VAL A 101 -4.60 -6.46 12.56
C VAL A 101 -4.46 -5.92 11.13
N THR A 102 -3.50 -5.04 10.90
CA THR A 102 -3.24 -4.48 9.57
C THR A 102 -2.92 -5.56 8.55
N TRP A 103 -2.09 -6.55 8.91
CA TRP A 103 -1.79 -7.67 8.03
C TRP A 103 -3.05 -8.46 7.69
N LYS A 104 -3.91 -8.77 8.66
CA LYS A 104 -5.16 -9.48 8.37
C LYS A 104 -6.02 -8.69 7.40
N ASP A 105 -6.29 -7.43 7.68
CA ASP A 105 -7.25 -6.64 6.92
C ASP A 105 -6.75 -6.28 5.51
N VAL A 106 -5.44 -6.08 5.34
CA VAL A 106 -4.83 -5.78 4.03
C VAL A 106 -4.58 -7.05 3.20
N THR A 107 -4.36 -8.20 3.85
CA THR A 107 -3.96 -9.45 3.18
C THR A 107 -5.13 -10.39 2.90
N ILE A 108 -6.36 -10.10 3.37
CA ILE A 108 -7.59 -10.89 3.10
C ILE A 108 -7.89 -11.12 1.60
N GLY A 109 -7.13 -10.53 0.67
CA GLY A 109 -7.25 -10.76 -0.78
C GLY A 109 -6.02 -11.27 -1.53
N VAL A 110 -4.92 -11.59 -0.84
CA VAL A 110 -3.68 -12.11 -1.47
C VAL A 110 -3.71 -13.63 -1.53
#